data_AF-A0A1Z9J5U5-F1
#
_entry.id   AF-A0A1Z9J5U5-F1
#
_cell.length_a   1.000
_cell.length_b   1.000
_cell.length_c   1.000
_cell.angle_alpha   90.00
_cell.angle_beta   90.00
_cell.angle_gamma   90.00
#
_symmetry.space_group_name_H-M   'P 1'
#
loop_
_entity.id
_entity.type
_entity.pdbx_description
1 polymer ?
#
loop_
_entity_poly.entity_id
_entity_poly.type
_entity_poly.pdbx_seq_one_letter_code
_entity_poly.pdbx_strand_id
1 'polypeptide(L)'
;MKVVTFLSQAEAERMTPTPGSAIISITDPDKPLAALPRWESVYRESFYDGGYSESTIKAMKGAFRLNYASYICSGQARKLASHIDDLVAAGREEIFVHCYFGESRSGAVAKYLQDKHGYTPNKEIRKPNRTVYELLTDPDKYEPLIQSLETQDICAERSLASKMWYWVLVAAGVKR
;
A
#
# COMPACT_ATOMS: atom_id res chain seq x y z
N MET A 1 0.47 -28.22 -5.01
CA MET A 1 -0.73 -27.56 -4.40
C MET A 1 -0.31 -26.15 -4.05
N LYS A 2 -1.05 -25.11 -4.48
CA LYS A 2 -0.65 -23.72 -4.22
C LYS A 2 -0.99 -23.31 -2.79
N VAL A 3 0.00 -22.96 -1.98
CA VAL A 3 -0.15 -22.60 -0.56
C VAL A 3 0.46 -21.24 -0.30
N VAL A 4 -0.29 -20.40 0.42
CA VAL A 4 0.23 -19.15 0.97
C VAL A 4 0.35 -19.27 2.48
N THR A 5 1.55 -19.07 2.99
CA THR A 5 1.83 -19.08 4.43
C THR A 5 2.02 -17.65 4.89
N PHE A 6 1.08 -17.15 5.70
CA PHE A 6 1.21 -15.83 6.30
C PHE A 6 1.46 -15.92 7.82
N LEU A 7 2.48 -15.18 8.27
CA LEU A 7 3.07 -15.33 9.60
C LEU A 7 3.62 -14.01 10.14
N SER A 8 3.95 -13.98 11.43
CA SER A 8 4.57 -12.83 12.08
C SER A 8 6.03 -12.67 11.67
N GLN A 9 6.60 -11.48 11.87
CA GLN A 9 8.00 -11.23 11.60
C GLN A 9 8.91 -12.14 12.45
N ALA A 10 8.57 -12.32 13.72
CA ALA A 10 9.33 -13.17 14.63
C ALA A 10 9.31 -14.65 14.22
N GLU A 11 8.22 -15.14 13.61
CA GLU A 11 8.20 -16.47 13.01
C GLU A 11 9.09 -16.51 11.77
N ALA A 12 9.01 -15.49 10.89
CA ALA A 12 9.72 -15.45 9.61
C ALA A 12 11.24 -15.46 9.77
N GLU A 13 11.73 -14.73 10.77
CA GLU A 13 13.15 -14.65 11.12
C GLU A 13 13.70 -15.96 11.72
N ARG A 14 12.82 -16.85 12.22
CA ARG A 14 13.21 -18.14 12.81
C ARG A 14 13.01 -19.34 11.88
N MET A 15 12.49 -19.12 10.68
CA MET A 15 12.22 -20.23 9.76
C MET A 15 13.50 -20.76 9.10
N THR A 16 13.41 -21.98 8.59
CA THR A 16 14.38 -22.54 7.64
C THR A 16 13.68 -22.64 6.28
N PRO A 17 14.00 -21.77 5.31
CA PRO A 17 13.36 -21.77 4.00
C PRO A 17 13.57 -23.09 3.26
N THR A 18 12.54 -23.58 2.59
CA THR A 18 12.63 -24.72 1.67
C THR A 18 13.23 -24.28 0.33
N PRO A 19 13.97 -25.14 -0.40
CA PRO A 19 14.39 -24.82 -1.77
C PRO A 19 13.19 -24.46 -2.64
N GLY A 20 13.31 -23.44 -3.48
CA GLY A 20 12.21 -22.97 -4.33
C GLY A 20 11.26 -21.97 -3.68
N SER A 21 11.38 -21.69 -2.38
CA SER A 21 10.45 -20.83 -1.65
C SER A 21 10.76 -19.33 -1.82
N ALA A 22 9.69 -18.53 -1.84
CA ALA A 22 9.75 -17.08 -1.93
C ALA A 22 9.08 -16.42 -0.72
N ILE A 23 9.61 -15.29 -0.27
CA ILE A 23 9.03 -14.51 0.82
C ILE A 23 8.79 -13.05 0.44
N ILE A 24 7.63 -12.54 0.83
CA ILE A 24 7.25 -11.14 0.79
C ILE A 24 7.34 -10.59 2.22
N SER A 25 8.22 -9.62 2.40
CA SER A 25 8.55 -8.98 3.68
C SER A 25 7.94 -7.59 3.75
N ILE A 26 7.00 -7.38 4.67
CA ILE A 26 6.37 -6.08 4.90
C ILE A 26 6.71 -5.59 6.30
N THR A 27 7.40 -4.46 6.41
CA THR A 27 7.79 -3.85 7.70
C THR A 27 7.27 -2.43 7.83
N ASP A 28 7.17 -1.95 9.07
CA ASP A 28 6.91 -0.53 9.31
C ASP A 28 8.12 0.32 8.89
N PRO A 29 7.94 1.53 8.31
CA PRO A 29 9.05 2.37 7.82
C PRO A 29 10.03 2.84 8.88
N ASP A 30 9.62 2.88 10.15
CA ASP A 30 10.41 3.29 11.29
C ASP A 30 11.07 2.11 12.04
N LYS A 31 10.96 0.90 11.49
CA LYS A 31 11.58 -0.31 12.04
C LYS A 31 12.72 -0.79 11.16
N PRO A 32 13.73 -1.47 11.73
CA PRO A 32 14.73 -2.18 10.96
C PRO A 32 14.09 -3.20 10.01
N LEU A 33 14.79 -3.51 8.92
CA LEU A 33 14.41 -4.61 8.04
C LEU A 33 14.40 -5.93 8.82
N ALA A 34 13.46 -6.81 8.48
CA ALA A 34 13.41 -8.15 9.06
C ALA A 34 14.68 -8.95 8.74
N ALA A 35 15.26 -9.56 9.77
CA ALA A 35 16.47 -10.37 9.72
C ALA A 35 16.16 -11.78 9.17
N LEU A 36 15.77 -11.83 7.90
CA LEU A 36 15.34 -13.06 7.25
C LEU A 36 16.52 -14.00 6.96
N PRO A 37 16.32 -15.33 7.09
CA PRO A 37 17.28 -16.33 6.59
C PRO A 37 17.44 -16.23 5.07
N ARG A 38 18.32 -17.05 4.48
CA ARG A 38 18.52 -17.05 3.03
C ARG A 38 17.34 -17.72 2.31
N TRP A 39 16.49 -16.92 1.69
CA TRP A 39 15.45 -17.36 0.75
C TRP A 39 15.96 -17.34 -0.69
N GLU A 40 15.33 -18.09 -1.57
CA GLU A 40 15.63 -18.05 -3.01
C GLU A 40 15.15 -16.74 -3.65
N SER A 41 14.01 -16.23 -3.20
CA SER A 41 13.45 -14.95 -3.63
C SER A 41 12.92 -14.17 -2.43
N VAL A 42 13.34 -12.90 -2.30
CA VAL A 42 12.88 -11.98 -1.25
C VAL A 42 12.37 -10.70 -1.89
N TYR A 43 11.11 -10.36 -1.67
CA TYR A 43 10.56 -9.03 -1.94
C TYR A 43 10.40 -8.27 -0.63
N ARG A 44 10.79 -7.00 -0.61
CA ARG A 44 10.71 -6.14 0.58
C ARG A 44 9.91 -4.89 0.27
N GLU A 45 8.96 -4.59 1.15
CA GLU A 45 8.13 -3.40 1.08
C GLU A 45 8.00 -2.79 2.47
N SER A 46 7.79 -1.47 2.52
CA SER A 46 7.64 -0.77 3.79
C SER A 46 6.52 0.26 3.78
N PHE A 47 5.55 0.05 4.66
CA PHE A 47 4.43 0.96 4.93
C PHE A 47 3.73 0.56 6.23
N TYR A 48 3.09 1.53 6.89
CA TYR A 48 2.40 1.31 8.16
C TYR A 48 1.15 0.45 8.02
N ASP A 49 0.83 -0.29 9.08
CA ASP A 49 -0.39 -1.11 9.20
C ASP A 49 -1.63 -0.27 9.47
N GLY A 50 -1.99 0.58 8.52
CA GLY A 50 -3.27 1.25 8.54
C GLY A 50 -3.87 1.31 7.15
N GLY A 51 -4.94 2.08 7.04
CA GLY A 51 -5.70 2.17 5.80
C GLY A 51 -6.43 3.48 5.68
N TYR A 52 -6.97 3.69 4.49
CA TYR A 52 -7.78 4.82 4.14
C TYR A 52 -8.91 4.37 3.21
N SER A 53 -9.96 5.20 3.18
CA SER A 53 -11.12 5.04 2.32
C SER A 53 -11.33 6.33 1.52
N GLU A 54 -12.31 6.32 0.61
CA GLU A 54 -12.75 7.56 -0.03
C GLU A 54 -13.18 8.64 0.96
N SER A 55 -13.82 8.28 2.08
CA SER A 55 -14.24 9.26 3.09
C SER A 55 -13.03 9.89 3.78
N THR A 56 -11.99 9.11 4.07
CA THR A 56 -10.71 9.62 4.55
C THR A 56 -10.09 10.60 3.55
N ILE A 57 -10.05 10.22 2.27
CA ILE A 57 -9.48 11.06 1.21
C ILE A 57 -10.27 12.38 1.06
N LYS A 58 -11.60 12.31 1.03
CA LYS A 58 -12.48 13.50 0.96
C LYS A 58 -12.34 14.42 2.16
N ALA A 59 -12.14 13.86 3.37
CA ALA A 59 -11.95 14.64 4.58
C ALA A 59 -10.59 15.37 4.58
N MET A 60 -9.53 14.74 4.07
CA MET A 60 -8.18 15.32 4.02
C MET A 60 -7.94 16.24 2.83
N LYS A 61 -8.68 16.07 1.72
CA LYS A 61 -8.52 16.83 0.46
C LYS A 61 -7.07 16.81 -0.03
N GLY A 62 -6.52 17.95 -0.46
CA GLY A 62 -5.14 18.08 -0.93
C GLY A 62 -4.08 17.75 0.13
N ALA A 63 -4.42 17.70 1.42
CA ALA A 63 -3.50 17.28 2.47
C ALA A 63 -3.38 15.75 2.57
N PHE A 64 -4.16 14.96 1.81
CA PHE A 64 -4.18 13.50 1.92
C PHE A 64 -2.80 12.87 1.71
N ARG A 65 -2.11 13.20 0.61
CA ARG A 65 -0.81 12.58 0.30
C ARG A 65 0.24 12.85 1.37
N LEU A 66 0.25 14.05 1.96
CA LEU A 66 1.15 14.37 3.05
C LEU A 66 0.85 13.55 4.30
N ASN A 67 -0.43 13.48 4.71
CA ASN A 67 -0.84 12.80 5.93
C ASN A 67 -0.77 11.26 5.84
N TYR A 68 -0.89 10.70 4.64
CA TYR A 68 -0.91 9.26 4.39
C TYR A 68 0.30 8.77 3.59
N ALA A 69 1.38 9.57 3.49
CA ALA A 69 2.59 9.26 2.70
C ALA A 69 3.26 7.93 3.09
N SER A 70 3.16 7.55 4.37
CA SER A 70 3.80 6.34 4.92
C SER A 70 2.88 5.11 4.91
N TYR A 71 1.69 5.22 4.33
CA TYR A 71 0.76 4.11 4.11
C TYR A 71 0.96 3.58 2.67
N ILE A 72 0.44 2.38 2.38
CA ILE A 72 0.56 1.82 1.03
C ILE A 72 -0.03 2.78 -0.01
N CYS A 73 0.75 3.08 -1.06
CA CYS A 73 0.30 3.89 -2.19
C CYS A 73 0.12 3.06 -3.47
N SER A 74 -0.52 3.65 -4.48
CA SER A 74 -0.77 3.06 -5.80
C SER A 74 0.49 2.46 -6.43
N GLY A 75 1.63 3.16 -6.31
CA GLY A 75 2.91 2.71 -6.83
C GLY A 75 3.47 1.47 -6.14
N GLN A 76 3.37 1.41 -4.80
CA GLN A 76 3.80 0.23 -4.02
C GLN A 76 2.89 -0.97 -4.30
N ALA A 77 1.57 -0.74 -4.33
CA ALA A 77 0.60 -1.78 -4.63
C ALA A 77 0.83 -2.40 -6.02
N ARG A 78 1.11 -1.58 -7.04
CA ARG A 78 1.42 -2.06 -8.40
C ARG A 78 2.68 -2.94 -8.43
N LYS A 79 3.75 -2.51 -7.74
CA LYS A 79 5.00 -3.28 -7.66
C LYS A 79 4.79 -4.62 -6.95
N LEU A 80 4.08 -4.61 -5.82
CA LEU A 80 3.79 -5.83 -5.07
C LEU A 80 2.87 -6.78 -5.85
N ALA A 81 1.81 -6.27 -6.49
CA ALA A 81 0.92 -7.07 -7.33
C ALA A 81 1.67 -7.69 -8.53
N SER A 82 2.51 -6.91 -9.21
CA SER A 82 3.35 -7.40 -10.31
C SER A 82 4.33 -8.47 -9.83
N HIS A 83 4.98 -8.27 -8.69
CA HIS A 83 5.90 -9.26 -8.13
C HIS A 83 5.18 -10.57 -7.79
N ILE A 84 3.98 -10.50 -7.23
CA ILE A 84 3.15 -11.68 -6.99
C ILE A 84 2.80 -12.38 -8.31
N ASP A 85 2.39 -11.64 -9.34
CA ASP A 85 2.09 -12.19 -10.66
C ASP A 85 3.33 -12.90 -11.26
N ASP A 86 4.53 -12.33 -11.09
CA ASP A 86 5.80 -12.93 -11.52
C ASP A 86 6.12 -14.24 -10.78
N LEU A 87 5.92 -14.29 -9.45
CA LEU A 87 6.09 -15.52 -8.67
C LEU A 87 5.13 -16.62 -9.13
N VAL A 88 3.87 -16.26 -9.40
CA VAL A 88 2.85 -17.21 -9.88
C VAL A 88 3.19 -17.70 -11.28
N ALA A 89 3.61 -16.81 -12.19
CA ALA A 89 4.04 -17.15 -13.55
C ALA A 89 5.27 -18.05 -13.57
N ALA A 90 6.19 -17.87 -12.61
CA ALA A 90 7.35 -18.74 -12.39
C ALA A 90 6.99 -20.11 -11.77
N GLY A 91 5.71 -20.39 -11.52
CA GLY A 91 5.25 -21.69 -11.01
C GLY A 91 5.50 -21.93 -9.53
N ARG A 92 5.67 -20.88 -8.73
CA ARG A 92 5.93 -21.02 -7.28
C ARG A 92 4.71 -21.57 -6.55
N GLU A 93 4.79 -22.81 -6.07
CA GLU A 93 3.68 -23.42 -5.32
C GLU A 93 3.56 -22.88 -3.89
N GLU A 94 4.66 -22.45 -3.27
CA GLU A 94 4.69 -22.00 -1.88
C GLU A 94 5.18 -20.55 -1.80
N ILE A 95 4.32 -19.66 -1.32
CA ILE A 95 4.63 -18.23 -1.13
C ILE A 95 4.45 -17.88 0.34
N PHE A 96 5.48 -17.30 0.94
CA PHE A 96 5.46 -16.82 2.31
C PHE A 96 5.24 -15.32 2.34
N VAL A 97 4.46 -14.85 3.30
CA VAL A 97 4.25 -13.42 3.51
C VAL A 97 4.32 -13.14 4.99
N HIS A 98 5.11 -12.15 5.40
CA HIS A 98 5.11 -11.70 6.78
C HIS A 98 4.82 -10.22 6.90
N CYS A 99 4.19 -9.87 8.01
CA CYS A 99 4.19 -8.53 8.57
C CYS A 99 4.53 -8.62 10.06
N TYR A 100 4.42 -7.55 10.84
CA TYR A 100 4.82 -7.57 12.25
C TYR A 100 4.11 -8.69 13.05
N PHE A 101 2.77 -8.71 13.07
CA PHE A 101 1.99 -9.73 13.79
C PHE A 101 1.51 -10.90 12.93
N GLY A 102 1.63 -10.82 11.60
CA GLY A 102 1.18 -11.90 10.73
C GLY A 102 -0.34 -12.06 10.60
N GLU A 103 -1.06 -10.93 10.66
CA GLU A 103 -2.53 -10.91 10.62
C GLU A 103 -3.08 -9.92 9.57
N SER A 104 -2.71 -8.63 9.66
CA SER A 104 -3.36 -7.56 8.90
C SER A 104 -2.79 -7.40 7.49
N ARG A 105 -1.57 -6.84 7.33
CA ARG A 105 -0.92 -6.66 6.02
C ARG A 105 -0.64 -7.97 5.29
N SER A 106 -0.04 -8.94 5.98
CA SER A 106 0.25 -10.25 5.36
C SER A 106 -1.04 -11.04 5.08
N GLY A 107 -2.07 -10.92 5.92
CA GLY A 107 -3.38 -11.49 5.65
C GLY A 107 -4.06 -10.88 4.42
N ALA A 108 -3.86 -9.58 4.14
CA ALA A 108 -4.36 -8.94 2.92
C ALA A 108 -3.70 -9.50 1.65
N VAL A 109 -2.38 -9.71 1.68
CA VAL A 109 -1.65 -10.36 0.57
C VAL A 109 -2.09 -11.81 0.41
N ALA A 110 -2.24 -12.56 1.51
CA ALA A 110 -2.73 -13.93 1.48
C ALA A 110 -4.15 -14.01 0.89
N LYS A 111 -5.02 -13.05 1.24
CA LYS A 111 -6.36 -12.94 0.67
C LYS A 111 -6.32 -12.65 -0.83
N TYR A 112 -5.45 -11.73 -1.27
CA TYR A 112 -5.28 -11.44 -2.69
C TYR A 112 -4.77 -12.67 -3.48
N LEU A 113 -3.79 -13.41 -2.94
CA LEU A 113 -3.30 -14.66 -3.51
C LEU A 113 -4.38 -15.74 -3.58
N GLN A 114 -5.22 -15.85 -2.54
CA GLN A 114 -6.37 -16.75 -2.52
C GLN A 114 -7.38 -16.37 -3.61
N ASP A 115 -7.83 -15.11 -3.63
CA ASP A 115 -8.93 -14.66 -4.49
C ASP A 115 -8.52 -14.58 -5.97
N LYS A 116 -7.31 -14.10 -6.29
CA LYS A 116 -6.84 -13.92 -7.67
C LYS A 116 -6.17 -15.16 -8.26
N HIS A 117 -5.42 -15.91 -7.46
CA HIS A 117 -4.54 -16.98 -7.95
C HIS A 117 -4.85 -18.38 -7.41
N GLY A 118 -5.85 -18.52 -6.53
CA GLY A 118 -6.32 -19.81 -6.01
C GLY A 118 -5.37 -20.45 -5.00
N TYR A 119 -4.56 -19.67 -4.29
CA TYR A 119 -3.72 -20.20 -3.20
C TYR A 119 -4.57 -20.55 -1.98
N THR A 120 -4.22 -21.66 -1.32
CA THR A 120 -4.84 -22.04 -0.05
C THR A 120 -4.06 -21.40 1.10
N PRO A 121 -4.70 -20.59 1.96
CA PRO A 121 -4.03 -20.01 3.12
C PRO A 121 -3.74 -21.08 4.18
N ASN A 122 -2.58 -20.97 4.84
CA ASN A 122 -2.18 -21.89 5.91
C ASN A 122 -3.07 -21.84 7.17
N LYS A 123 -3.81 -20.74 7.35
CA LYS A 123 -4.74 -20.50 8.46
C LYS A 123 -5.86 -19.56 8.03
N GLU A 124 -6.91 -19.44 8.84
CA GLU A 124 -8.04 -18.54 8.59
C GLU A 124 -7.60 -17.07 8.47
N ILE A 125 -8.08 -16.37 7.43
CA ILE A 125 -7.82 -14.94 7.22
C ILE A 125 -8.88 -14.12 7.94
N ARG A 126 -8.58 -13.65 9.16
CA ARG A 126 -9.57 -12.98 10.03
C ARG A 126 -9.71 -11.48 9.80
N LYS A 127 -8.59 -10.76 9.71
CA LYS A 127 -8.57 -9.29 9.69
C LYS A 127 -7.61 -8.75 8.64
N PRO A 128 -7.80 -9.07 7.35
CA PRO A 128 -6.93 -8.57 6.30
C PRO A 128 -7.02 -7.05 6.23
N ASN A 129 -5.88 -6.36 6.07
CA ASN A 129 -5.86 -4.93 5.84
C ASN A 129 -6.66 -4.61 4.56
N ARG A 130 -7.80 -3.93 4.73
CA ARG A 130 -8.73 -3.64 3.62
C ARG A 130 -8.07 -2.82 2.52
N THR A 131 -7.35 -1.75 2.87
CA THR A 131 -6.74 -0.84 1.88
C THR A 131 -5.67 -1.55 1.07
N VAL A 132 -4.83 -2.38 1.71
CA VAL A 132 -3.83 -3.20 1.02
C VAL A 132 -4.52 -4.16 0.04
N TYR A 133 -5.55 -4.88 0.47
CA TYR A 133 -6.27 -5.83 -0.39
C TYR A 133 -6.94 -5.13 -1.60
N GLU A 134 -7.61 -4.00 -1.35
CA GLU A 134 -8.26 -3.22 -2.40
C GLU A 134 -7.25 -2.69 -3.42
N LEU A 135 -6.09 -2.20 -2.98
CA LEU A 135 -5.06 -1.69 -3.89
C LEU A 135 -4.28 -2.79 -4.60
N LEU A 136 -4.12 -3.98 -4.01
CA LEU A 136 -3.58 -5.12 -4.76
C LEU A 136 -4.53 -5.55 -5.89
N THR A 137 -5.84 -5.44 -5.66
CA THR A 137 -6.87 -5.76 -6.65
C THR A 137 -6.98 -4.71 -7.75
N ASP A 138 -6.93 -3.43 -7.37
CA ASP A 138 -6.94 -2.28 -8.27
C ASP A 138 -5.96 -1.21 -7.73
N PRO A 139 -4.70 -1.20 -8.21
CA PRO A 139 -3.69 -0.26 -7.72
C PRO A 139 -4.04 1.20 -7.91
N ASP A 140 -4.92 1.52 -8.86
CA ASP A 140 -5.29 2.90 -9.19
C ASP A 140 -6.63 3.33 -8.57
N LYS A 141 -7.28 2.45 -7.78
CA LYS A 141 -8.62 2.67 -7.20
C LYS A 141 -8.86 4.07 -6.65
N TYR A 142 -7.91 4.59 -5.88
CA TYR A 142 -8.04 5.88 -5.18
C TYR A 142 -7.37 7.04 -5.91
N GLU A 143 -6.57 6.77 -6.93
CA GLU A 143 -5.73 7.76 -7.60
C GLU A 143 -6.56 8.88 -8.29
N PRO A 144 -7.64 8.59 -9.04
CA PRO A 144 -8.49 9.63 -9.61
C PRO A 144 -9.10 10.56 -8.57
N LEU A 145 -9.55 10.01 -7.43
CA LEU A 145 -10.14 10.81 -6.36
C LEU A 145 -9.11 11.75 -5.72
N ILE A 146 -7.92 11.21 -5.40
CA ILE A 146 -6.82 12.00 -4.80
C ILE A 146 -6.45 13.16 -5.73
N GLN A 147 -6.19 12.88 -7.02
CA GLN A 147 -5.82 13.91 -8.00
C GLN A 147 -6.89 14.99 -8.18
N SER A 148 -8.17 14.61 -8.15
CA SER A 148 -9.27 15.56 -8.28
C SER A 148 -9.30 16.59 -7.13
N LEU A 149 -9.02 16.16 -5.91
CA LEU A 149 -9.04 17.03 -4.72
C LEU A 149 -7.79 17.91 -4.64
N GLU A 150 -6.63 17.38 -5.02
CA GLU A 150 -5.38 18.17 -5.13
C GLU A 150 -5.55 19.32 -6.13
N THR A 151 -6.17 19.04 -7.29
CA THR A 151 -6.41 20.06 -8.32
C THR A 151 -7.39 21.14 -7.84
N GLN A 152 -8.44 20.75 -7.10
CA GLN A 152 -9.42 21.69 -6.55
C GLN A 152 -8.79 22.66 -5.55
N ASP A 153 -7.92 22.18 -4.66
CA ASP A 153 -7.25 23.03 -3.67
C ASP A 153 -6.29 24.02 -4.34
N ILE A 154 -5.50 23.58 -5.34
CA ILE A 154 -4.63 24.48 -6.12
C ILE A 154 -5.45 25.56 -6.85
N CYS A 155 -6.58 25.19 -7.46
CA CYS A 155 -7.49 26.14 -8.10
C CYS A 155 -8.08 27.14 -7.10
N ALA A 156 -8.46 26.69 -5.91
CA ALA A 156 -8.99 27.54 -4.84
C ALA A 156 -7.94 28.54 -4.34
N GLU A 157 -6.71 28.10 -4.07
CA GLU A 157 -5.60 28.96 -3.64
C GLU A 157 -5.27 30.02 -4.68
N ARG A 158 -5.16 29.64 -5.96
CA ARG A 158 -4.94 30.58 -7.08
C ARG A 158 -6.06 31.61 -7.18
N SER A 159 -7.32 31.19 -7.01
CA SER A 159 -8.47 32.08 -7.02
C SER A 159 -8.39 33.10 -5.88
N LEU A 160 -8.09 32.67 -4.65
CA LEU A 160 -7.93 33.55 -3.50
C LEU A 160 -6.78 34.55 -3.69
N ALA A 161 -5.61 34.08 -4.15
CA ALA A 161 -4.48 34.94 -4.43
C ALA A 161 -4.82 35.99 -5.51
N SER A 162 -5.52 35.60 -6.57
CA SER A 162 -5.94 36.52 -7.64
C SER A 162 -6.92 37.58 -7.14
N LYS A 163 -7.88 37.21 -6.28
CA LYS A 163 -8.82 38.15 -5.65
C LYS A 163 -8.09 39.12 -4.74
N MET A 164 -7.14 38.63 -3.93
CA MET A 164 -6.35 39.47 -3.04
C MET A 164 -5.50 40.47 -3.85
N TRP A 165 -4.81 40.02 -4.90
CA TRP A 165 -4.09 40.91 -5.81
C TRP A 165 -4.98 41.93 -6.51
N TYR A 166 -6.19 41.55 -6.91
CA TYR A 166 -7.17 42.48 -7.47
C TYR A 166 -7.48 43.61 -6.47
N TRP A 167 -7.76 43.29 -5.21
CA TRP A 167 -8.00 44.29 -4.18
C TRP A 167 -6.78 45.16 -3.89
N VAL A 168 -5.57 44.60 -3.93
CA VAL A 168 -4.33 45.38 -3.82
C VAL A 168 -4.19 46.37 -4.98
N LEU A 169 -4.48 45.96 -6.21
CA LEU A 169 -4.43 46.85 -7.39
C LEU A 169 -5.52 47.92 -7.36
N VAL A 170 -6.71 47.61 -6.83
CA VAL A 170 -7.79 48.59 -6.62
C VAL A 170 -7.37 49.61 -5.55
N ALA A 171 -6.84 49.16 -4.41
CA ALA A 171 -6.36 50.05 -3.35
C ALA A 171 -5.19 50.95 -3.79
N ALA A 172 -4.31 50.45 -4.68
CA ALA A 172 -3.21 51.21 -5.25
C ALA A 172 -3.64 52.15 -6.41
N GLY A 173 -4.93 52.19 -6.79
CA GLY A 173 -5.44 53.03 -7.88
C GLY A 173 -5.03 52.58 -9.28
N VAL A 174 -4.43 51.40 -9.42
CA VAL A 174 -3.98 50.82 -10.70
C VAL A 174 -5.14 50.17 -11.47
N LYS A 175 -6.16 49.67 -10.76
CA LYS A 175 -7.43 49.17 -11.31
C LYS A 175 -8.61 49.91 -10.69
N ARG A 176 -9.68 50.10 -11.47
CA ARG A 176 -10.97 50.66 -11.02
C ARG A 176 -12.03 49.58 -11.02
#